data_AF-A0A0F9PZZ3-F1
#
_entry.id   AF-A0A0F9PZZ3-F1
#
_cell.length_a   1.000
_cell.length_b   1.000
_cell.length_c   1.000
_cell.angle_alpha   90.00
_cell.angle_beta   90.00
_cell.angle_gamma   90.00
#
_symmetry.space_group_name_H-M   'P 1'
#
loop_
_entity.id
_entity.type
_entity.pdbx_description
1 polymer ?
#
loop_
_entity_poly.entity_id
_entity_poly.type
_entity_poly.pdbx_seq_one_letter_code
_entity_poly.pdbx_strand_id
1 'polypeptide(L)'
;MLRVHTRDGLTASIDLGNKGQAERLAKRLGDPRFQAEITAMTLTHLGVSYTLARPEDSGPVSFLAEVIEPSADRKIKGGQRVMCLAGDMRTTVLVHHAHRAARVSMFRTGKQRFSPLSP
;
A
#
# COMPACT_ATOMS: atom_id res chain seq x y z
N MET A 1 -9.30 -1.43 -8.56
CA MET A 1 -9.25 0.04 -8.69
C MET A 1 -8.74 0.61 -7.37
N LEU A 2 -7.75 1.49 -7.41
CA LEU A 2 -7.21 2.16 -6.23
C LEU A 2 -7.86 3.54 -6.07
N ARG A 3 -8.16 3.92 -4.83
CA ARG A 3 -8.50 5.28 -4.44
C ARG A 3 -7.48 5.79 -3.43
N VAL A 4 -7.04 7.03 -3.61
CA VAL A 4 -6.14 7.74 -2.70
C VAL A 4 -6.90 8.93 -2.13
N HIS A 5 -7.03 8.97 -0.81
CA HIS A 5 -7.74 10.02 -0.08
C HIS A 5 -6.72 10.98 0.51
N THR A 6 -6.96 12.28 0.39
CA THR A 6 -6.05 13.34 0.88
C THR A 6 -6.70 14.21 1.95
N ARG A 7 -5.88 14.94 2.71
CA ARG A 7 -6.33 15.79 3.83
C ARG A 7 -7.23 16.95 3.40
N ASP A 8 -7.07 17.42 2.17
CA ASP A 8 -7.96 18.41 1.53
C ASP A 8 -9.36 17.87 1.20
N GLY A 9 -9.66 16.61 1.54
CA GLY A 9 -10.93 15.95 1.27
C GLY A 9 -11.06 15.40 -0.16
N LEU A 10 -10.05 15.57 -1.01
CA LEU A 10 -10.07 15.04 -2.37
C LEU A 10 -9.81 13.53 -2.38
N THR A 11 -10.33 12.88 -3.42
CA THR A 11 -10.10 11.46 -3.69
C THR A 11 -9.72 11.26 -5.15
N ALA A 12 -8.52 10.74 -5.39
CA ALA A 12 -8.07 10.34 -6.72
C ALA A 12 -8.36 8.87 -6.96
N SER A 13 -9.00 8.54 -8.09
CA SER A 13 -9.17 7.15 -8.56
C SER A 13 -8.10 6.80 -9.57
N ILE A 14 -7.42 5.67 -9.36
CA ILE A 14 -6.24 5.26 -10.10
C ILE A 14 -6.38 3.79 -10.48
N ASP A 15 -6.28 3.51 -11.77
CA ASP A 15 -6.16 2.16 -12.27
C ASP A 15 -4.69 1.73 -12.26
N LEU A 16 -4.31 0.91 -11.28
CA LEU A 16 -2.96 0.37 -11.19
C LEU A 16 -2.60 -0.55 -12.37
N GLY A 17 -3.59 -1.13 -13.07
CA GLY A 17 -3.34 -1.91 -14.28
C GLY A 17 -2.95 -1.03 -15.48
N ASN A 18 -3.26 0.27 -15.43
CA ASN A 18 -2.81 1.23 -16.43
C ASN A 18 -1.39 1.71 -16.10
N LYS A 19 -0.41 1.27 -16.88
CA LYS A 19 1.02 1.58 -16.67
C LYS A 19 1.30 3.09 -16.52
N GLY A 20 0.69 3.94 -17.35
CA GLY A 20 0.88 5.39 -17.27
C GLY A 20 0.31 6.01 -16.00
N GLN A 21 -0.82 5.50 -15.50
CA GLN A 21 -1.37 5.94 -14.21
C GLN A 21 -0.53 5.42 -13.03
N ALA A 22 -0.09 4.16 -13.08
CA ALA A 22 0.75 3.55 -12.07
C ALA A 22 2.10 4.27 -11.92
N GLU A 23 2.77 4.61 -13.04
CA GLU A 23 4.03 5.37 -13.02
C GLU A 23 3.86 6.78 -12.45
N ARG A 24 2.77 7.49 -12.83
CA ARG A 24 2.46 8.81 -12.26
C ARG A 24 2.22 8.73 -10.76
N LEU A 25 1.48 7.71 -10.31
CA LEU A 25 1.27 7.49 -8.88
C LEU A 25 2.60 7.18 -8.18
N ALA A 26 3.42 6.28 -8.71
CA ALA A 26 4.71 5.93 -8.12
C ALA A 26 5.62 7.17 -7.95
N LYS A 27 5.68 8.05 -8.96
CA LYS A 27 6.39 9.33 -8.87
C LYS A 27 5.85 10.21 -7.74
N ARG A 28 4.52 10.33 -7.63
CA ARG A 28 3.89 11.11 -6.55
C ARG A 28 4.12 10.50 -5.17
N LEU A 29 4.02 9.18 -5.03
CA LEU A 29 4.30 8.48 -3.77
C LEU A 29 5.78 8.61 -3.35
N GLY A 30 6.68 8.92 -4.29
CA GLY A 30 8.06 9.28 -3.96
C GLY A 30 8.23 10.67 -3.35
N ASP A 31 7.23 11.56 -3.47
CA ASP A 31 7.25 12.90 -2.87
C ASP A 31 6.78 12.84 -1.40
N PRO A 32 7.65 13.18 -0.43
CA PRO A 32 7.28 13.21 0.99
C PRO A 32 6.12 14.15 1.32
N ARG A 33 5.95 15.25 0.56
CA ARG A 33 4.84 16.19 0.79
C ARG A 33 3.52 15.54 0.41
N PHE A 34 3.46 14.91 -0.75
CA PHE A 34 2.27 14.16 -1.15
C PHE A 34 1.99 12.99 -0.19
N GLN A 35 3.02 12.27 0.26
CA GLN A 35 2.86 11.23 1.29
C GLN A 35 2.22 11.79 2.55
N ALA A 36 2.62 12.98 3.04
CA ALA A 36 2.03 13.59 4.23
C ALA A 36 0.54 13.93 4.06
N GLU A 37 0.10 14.22 2.84
CA GLU A 37 -1.30 14.53 2.52
C GLU A 37 -2.21 13.30 2.47
N ILE A 38 -1.69 12.10 2.25
CA ILE A 38 -2.52 10.89 2.11
C ILE A 38 -3.13 10.52 3.46
N THR A 39 -4.46 10.51 3.57
CA THR A 39 -5.19 10.07 4.77
C THR A 39 -5.59 8.60 4.71
N ALA A 40 -5.78 8.05 3.51
CA ALA A 40 -6.07 6.62 3.32
C ALA A 40 -5.81 6.17 1.88
N MET A 41 -5.63 4.87 1.71
CA MET A 41 -5.70 4.19 0.40
C MET A 41 -6.75 3.09 0.44
N THR A 42 -7.59 3.04 -0.60
CA THR A 42 -8.66 2.06 -0.71
C THR A 42 -8.54 1.25 -2.00
N LEU A 43 -8.45 -0.07 -1.90
CA LEU A 43 -8.63 -0.96 -3.04
C LEU A 43 -10.09 -1.40 -3.12
N THR A 44 -10.70 -1.23 -4.29
CA THR A 44 -12.04 -1.74 -4.57
C THR A 44 -11.97 -2.85 -5.62
N HIS A 45 -12.60 -3.99 -5.29
CA HIS A 45 -12.71 -5.15 -6.16
C HIS A 45 -14.02 -5.90 -5.89
N LEU A 46 -14.76 -6.22 -6.96
CA LEU A 46 -16.03 -6.96 -6.89
C LEU A 46 -17.03 -6.39 -5.87
N GLY A 47 -17.12 -5.05 -5.78
CA GLY A 47 -18.04 -4.36 -4.87
C GLY A 47 -17.56 -4.29 -3.41
N VAL A 48 -16.42 -4.87 -3.07
CA VAL A 48 -15.81 -4.79 -1.74
C VAL A 48 -14.71 -3.75 -1.73
N SER A 49 -14.69 -2.90 -0.70
CA SER A 49 -13.66 -1.90 -0.47
C SER A 49 -12.79 -2.29 0.72
N TYR A 50 -11.47 -2.27 0.51
CA TYR A 50 -10.46 -2.52 1.51
C TYR A 50 -9.63 -1.26 1.72
N THR A 51 -9.74 -0.66 2.91
CA THR A 51 -9.12 0.63 3.20
C THR A 51 -8.00 0.48 4.22
N LEU A 52 -6.84 1.05 3.90
CA LEU A 52 -5.78 1.33 4.85
C LEU A 52 -5.81 2.82 5.18
N ALA A 53 -6.32 3.15 6.36
CA ALA A 53 -6.26 4.51 6.89
C ALA A 53 -4.86 4.81 7.43
N ARG A 54 -4.47 6.09 7.38
CA ARG A 54 -3.28 6.58 8.05
C ARG A 54 -3.51 6.41 9.56
N PRO A 55 -2.66 5.65 10.26
CA PRO A 55 -2.76 5.58 11.70
C PRO A 55 -2.33 6.92 12.32
N GLU A 56 -3.02 7.32 13.39
CA GLU A 56 -2.68 8.51 14.18
C GLU A 56 -1.48 8.20 15.08
N ASP A 57 -0.71 9.24 15.45
CA ASP A 57 0.39 9.20 16.44
C ASP A 57 1.48 8.14 16.26
N SER A 58 1.62 7.56 15.06
CA SER A 58 2.45 6.37 14.80
C SER A 58 3.78 6.69 14.11
N GLY A 59 4.26 7.93 14.26
CA GLY A 59 5.50 8.41 13.69
C GLY A 59 5.42 8.63 12.17
N PRO A 60 6.55 8.55 11.43
CA PRO A 60 6.54 8.66 9.99
C PRO A 60 5.68 7.55 9.36
N VAL A 61 4.72 7.95 8.52
CA VAL A 61 3.84 7.03 7.80
C VAL A 61 4.01 7.21 6.29
N SER A 62 4.22 6.11 5.58
CA SER A 62 4.29 6.08 4.12
C SER A 62 3.38 5.01 3.53
N PHE A 63 2.84 5.33 2.35
CA PHE A 63 1.94 4.48 1.60
C PHE A 63 2.58 4.00 0.30
N LEU A 64 2.33 2.74 -0.06
CA LEU A 64 2.75 2.15 -1.33
C LEU A 64 1.59 1.41 -1.96
N ALA A 65 1.58 1.37 -3.30
CA ALA A 65 0.65 0.56 -4.05
C ALA A 65 1.30 -0.02 -5.31
N GLU A 66 0.96 -1.25 -5.65
CA GLU A 66 1.55 -1.95 -6.80
C GLU A 66 0.59 -3.00 -7.37
N VAL A 67 0.86 -3.38 -8.61
CA VAL A 67 0.31 -4.60 -9.21
C VAL A 67 1.26 -5.75 -8.89
N ILE A 68 0.68 -6.85 -8.45
CA ILE A 68 1.40 -8.09 -8.22
C ILE A 68 1.11 -9.00 -9.41
N GLU A 69 2.15 -9.36 -10.13
CA GLU A 69 2.04 -10.33 -11.23
C GLU A 69 1.80 -11.75 -10.69
N PRO A 70 1.04 -12.59 -11.40
CA PRO A 70 0.96 -14.00 -11.09
C PRO A 70 2.34 -14.66 -11.12
N SER A 71 2.66 -15.43 -10.08
CA SER A 71 3.88 -16.22 -9.98
C SER A 71 3.52 -17.62 -9.52
N ALA A 72 3.75 -18.61 -10.41
CA ALA A 72 3.47 -20.02 -10.14
C ALA A 72 4.31 -20.53 -8.95
N ASP A 73 5.61 -20.20 -8.92
CA ASP A 73 6.56 -20.65 -7.90
C ASP A 73 6.20 -20.18 -6.49
N ARG A 74 5.69 -18.95 -6.37
CA ARG A 74 5.30 -18.35 -5.09
C ARG A 74 3.84 -18.59 -4.74
N LYS A 75 3.11 -19.34 -5.57
CA LYS A 75 1.65 -19.54 -5.48
C LYS A 75 0.88 -18.22 -5.39
N ILE A 76 1.42 -17.14 -5.96
CA ILE A 76 0.78 -15.82 -5.99
C ILE A 76 -0.05 -15.74 -7.26
N LYS A 77 -1.37 -15.58 -7.12
CA LYS A 77 -2.32 -15.56 -8.25
C LYS A 77 -2.52 -14.18 -8.87
N GLY A 78 -1.56 -13.29 -8.63
CA GLY A 78 -1.61 -11.88 -9.00
C GLY A 78 -2.67 -11.08 -8.21
N GLY A 79 -2.66 -9.76 -8.39
CA GLY A 79 -3.57 -8.87 -7.68
C GLY A 79 -3.10 -7.42 -7.61
N GLN A 80 -3.79 -6.63 -6.81
CA GLN A 80 -3.37 -5.28 -6.42
C GLN A 80 -3.02 -5.28 -4.93
N ARG A 81 -1.89 -4.69 -4.58
CA ARG A 81 -1.44 -4.57 -3.19
C ARG A 81 -1.35 -3.10 -2.80
N VAL A 82 -1.86 -2.78 -1.61
CA VAL A 82 -1.57 -1.54 -0.89
C VAL A 82 -0.84 -1.85 0.40
N MET A 83 0.04 -0.95 0.81
CA MET A 83 0.87 -1.08 2.00
C MET A 83 0.93 0.25 2.74
N CYS A 84 0.83 0.18 4.06
CA CYS A 84 1.06 1.28 4.99
C CYS A 84 2.23 0.89 5.89
N LEU A 85 3.28 1.71 5.87
CA LEU A 85 4.43 1.61 6.76
C LEU A 85 4.28 2.71 7.80
N ALA A 86 4.22 2.36 9.08
CA ALA A 86 4.04 3.29 10.19
C ALA A 86 4.97 2.90 11.34
N GLY A 87 6.03 3.67 11.56
CA GLY A 87 7.06 3.32 12.54
C GLY A 87 7.70 1.96 12.25
N ASP A 88 7.61 1.02 13.19
CA ASP A 88 8.11 -0.35 13.07
C ASP A 88 7.03 -1.35 12.62
N MET A 89 5.92 -0.86 12.06
CA MET A 89 4.79 -1.65 11.60
C MET A 89 4.60 -1.54 10.09
N ARG A 90 4.30 -2.68 9.46
CA ARG A 90 3.91 -2.79 8.06
C ARG A 90 2.58 -3.51 7.96
N THR A 91 1.58 -2.80 7.47
CA THR A 91 0.26 -3.35 7.17
C THR A 91 0.09 -3.43 5.66
N THR A 92 -0.40 -4.56 5.16
CA THR A 92 -0.60 -4.81 3.74
C THR A 92 -1.99 -5.38 3.49
N VAL A 93 -2.61 -4.94 2.40
CA VAL A 93 -3.78 -5.58 1.82
C VAL A 93 -3.45 -5.96 0.40
N LEU A 94 -3.57 -7.25 0.08
CA LEU A 94 -3.49 -7.79 -1.28
C LEU A 94 -4.88 -8.27 -1.68
N VAL A 95 -5.41 -7.71 -2.76
CA VAL A 95 -6.68 -8.13 -3.36
C VAL A 95 -6.37 -8.96 -4.61
N HIS A 96 -6.76 -10.23 -4.60
CA HIS A 96 -6.47 -11.14 -5.70
C HIS A 96 -7.39 -10.88 -6.90
N HIS A 97 -6.86 -10.95 -8.13
CA HIS A 97 -7.69 -10.78 -9.34
C HIS A 97 -8.53 -12.02 -9.66
N ALA A 98 -7.95 -13.21 -9.47
CA ALA A 98 -8.57 -14.48 -9.85
C ALA A 98 -9.47 -15.10 -8.76
N HIS A 99 -9.50 -14.52 -7.56
CA HIS A 99 -10.22 -15.08 -6.42
C HIS A 99 -11.01 -13.99 -5.70
N ARG A 100 -12.18 -14.36 -5.16
CA ARG A 100 -12.95 -13.52 -4.21
C ARG A 100 -12.31 -13.53 -2.82
N ALA A 101 -11.00 -13.31 -2.76
CA ALA A 101 -10.22 -13.33 -1.55
C ALA A 101 -9.31 -12.10 -1.51
N ALA A 102 -9.19 -11.52 -0.33
CA ALA A 102 -8.16 -10.56 -0.01
C ALA A 102 -7.32 -11.10 1.15
N ARG A 103 -6.03 -10.85 1.10
CA ARG A 103 -5.10 -11.15 2.16
C ARG A 103 -4.73 -9.86 2.87
N VAL A 104 -5.12 -9.77 4.13
CA VAL A 104 -4.64 -8.73 5.04
C VAL A 104 -3.47 -9.32 5.83
N SER A 105 -2.41 -8.56 5.99
CA SER A 105 -1.26 -8.99 6.80
C SER A 105 -0.66 -7.80 7.51
N MET A 106 -0.28 -7.99 8.77
CA MET A 106 0.35 -6.97 9.60
C MET A 106 1.61 -7.58 10.20
N PHE A 107 2.73 -6.90 10.03
CA PHE A 107 4.03 -7.36 10.48
C PHE A 107 4.74 -6.24 11.22
N ARG A 108 5.39 -6.56 12.32
CA ARG A 108 6.41 -5.68 12.89
C ARG A 108 7.66 -5.79 12.01
N THR A 109 8.01 -4.73 11.31
CA THR A 109 9.34 -4.57 10.71
C THR A 109 10.27 -4.31 11.87
N GLY A 110 10.92 -5.37 12.38
CA GLY A 110 11.60 -5.36 13.68
C GLY A 110 12.52 -4.14 13.90
N LYS A 111 12.79 -3.83 15.17
CA LYS A 111 13.85 -2.87 15.54
C LYS A 111 15.11 -3.27 14.80
N GLN A 112 15.54 -2.50 13.81
CA GLN A 112 16.92 -2.59 13.35
C GLN A 112 17.74 -2.18 14.57
N ARG A 113 18.21 -3.16 15.35
CA ARG A 113 19.27 -2.92 16.33
C ARG A 113 20.45 -2.48 15.48
N PHE A 114 20.71 -1.17 15.45
CA PHE A 114 22.05 -0.72 15.15
C PHE A 114 22.93 -1.36 16.22
N SER A 115 23.62 -2.44 15.86
CA SER A 115 24.66 -3.03 16.67
C SER A 115 25.96 -2.42 16.17
N PRO A 116 26.53 -1.41 16.85
CA PRO A 116 27.83 -0.86 16.48
C PRO A 116 28.97 -1.88 16.66
N LEU A 117 28.68 -3.13 17.05
CA LEU A 117 29.64 -4.17 17.42
C LEU A 117 29.27 -5.57 16.89
N SER A 118 28.47 -5.70 15.83
CA SER A 118 28.34 -7.00 15.13
C SER A 118 29.37 -7.06 14.00
N PRO A 119 30.11 -8.19 13.86
CA PRO A 119 31.48 -8.26 13.37
C PRO A 119 31.68 -7.87 11.89
#